data_AF-A0A8J3AF50-F1
#
_entry.id   AF-A0A8J3AF50-F1
#
_cell.length_a   1.000
_cell.length_b   1.000
_cell.length_c   1.000
_cell.angle_alpha   90.00
_cell.angle_beta   90.00
_cell.angle_gamma   90.00
#
_symmetry.space_group_name_H-M   'P 1'
#
loop_
_entity.id
_entity.type
_entity.pdbx_description
1 polymer ?
#
loop_
_entity_poly.entity_id
_entity_poly.type
_entity_poly.pdbx_seq_one_letter_code
_entity_poly.pdbx_strand_id
1 'polypeptide(L)'
;MDNSPQLHTTNVSNVPTSPALSAPSAIARRQAFAQAIRYFRHERGLSQEALAHAAEIDRSYMGRIERAERSISLDKIGALCDALHISELELFQQYTLNLH
;
A
#
# COMPACT_ATOMS: atom_id res chain seq x y z
N MET A 1 -45.88 49.35 6.43
CA MET A 1 -44.51 49.89 6.34
C MET A 1 -43.75 49.20 7.46
N ASP A 2 -43.42 47.93 7.26
CA ASP A 2 -42.11 47.47 6.76
C ASP A 2 -40.99 47.85 7.72
N ASN A 3 -40.47 46.86 8.48
CA ASN A 3 -39.09 46.38 8.33
C ASN A 3 -38.75 45.40 9.48
N SER A 4 -38.60 44.11 9.17
CA SER A 4 -38.15 43.09 10.13
C SER A 4 -36.63 43.16 10.33
N PRO A 5 -36.09 43.05 11.56
CA PRO A 5 -34.69 42.71 11.73
C PRO A 5 -34.53 41.19 11.72
N GLN A 6 -34.02 40.67 10.60
CA GLN A 6 -33.54 39.30 10.45
C GLN A 6 -32.42 39.04 11.47
N LEU A 7 -32.55 37.99 12.28
CA LEU A 7 -31.46 37.50 13.10
C LEU A 7 -30.36 36.99 12.17
N HIS A 8 -29.28 37.76 12.14
CA HIS A 8 -28.05 37.53 11.41
C HIS A 8 -27.59 36.08 11.62
N THR A 9 -27.53 35.31 10.53
CA THR A 9 -26.89 34.00 10.51
C THR A 9 -25.40 34.23 10.76
N THR A 10 -24.94 34.01 11.99
CA THR A 10 -23.51 33.89 12.26
C THR A 10 -23.02 32.64 11.54
N ASN A 11 -22.48 32.88 10.34
CA ASN A 11 -21.69 31.97 9.53
C ASN A 11 -20.66 31.31 10.45
N VAL A 12 -20.87 30.04 10.80
CA VAL A 12 -19.90 29.24 11.54
C VAL A 12 -18.71 29.11 10.59
N SER A 13 -17.71 29.94 10.89
CA SER A 13 -16.44 30.07 10.24
C SER A 13 -16.01 28.76 9.58
N ASN A 14 -15.81 28.83 8.27
CA ASN A 14 -15.00 27.90 7.51
C ASN A 14 -13.70 27.70 8.30
N VAL A 15 -13.62 26.59 9.06
CA VAL A 15 -12.37 26.20 9.70
C VAL A 15 -11.37 26.02 8.56
N PRO A 16 -10.20 26.67 8.59
CA PRO A 16 -9.17 26.38 7.61
C PRO A 16 -8.79 24.91 7.81
N THR A 17 -9.27 24.03 6.92
CA THR A 17 -8.83 22.64 6.91
C THR A 17 -7.37 22.67 6.51
N SER A 18 -6.50 22.65 7.51
CA SER A 18 -5.05 22.65 7.34
C SER A 18 -4.63 21.50 6.42
N PRO A 19 -3.67 21.69 5.49
CA PRO A 19 -3.16 20.60 4.67
C PRO A 19 -2.13 19.82 5.49
N ALA A 20 -2.58 18.96 6.40
CA ALA A 20 -1.71 18.10 7.19
C ALA A 20 -2.12 16.63 7.01
N LEU A 21 -1.28 15.90 6.27
CA LEU A 21 -1.24 14.44 6.11
C LEU A 21 -2.45 13.81 5.37
N SER A 22 -2.48 13.93 4.03
CA SER A 22 -3.34 13.06 3.22
C SER A 22 -2.79 11.62 3.22
N ALA A 23 -3.65 10.64 3.50
CA ALA A 23 -3.26 9.24 3.54
C ALA A 23 -2.64 8.77 2.20
N PRO A 24 -1.68 7.81 2.21
CA PRO A 24 -1.06 7.33 0.98
C PRO A 24 -2.07 6.76 -0.01
N SER A 25 -1.89 7.12 -1.29
CA SER A 25 -2.74 6.64 -2.39
C SER A 25 -2.64 5.13 -2.55
N ALA A 26 -3.67 4.51 -3.17
CA ALA A 26 -3.65 3.07 -3.45
C ALA A 26 -2.44 2.65 -4.33
N ILE A 27 -1.96 3.55 -5.20
CA ILE A 27 -0.78 3.33 -6.03
C ILE A 27 0.47 3.29 -5.15
N ALA A 28 0.65 4.28 -4.26
CA ALA A 28 1.79 4.34 -3.34
C ALA A 28 1.85 3.10 -2.45
N ARG A 29 0.71 2.62 -1.96
CA ARG A 29 0.64 1.37 -1.16
C ARG A 29 1.11 0.15 -1.96
N ARG A 30 0.68 0.01 -3.21
CA ARG A 30 1.13 -1.10 -4.06
C ARG A 30 2.62 -1.01 -4.37
N GLN A 31 3.16 0.19 -4.58
CA GLN A 31 4.59 0.41 -4.81
C GLN A 31 5.42 0.03 -3.59
N ALA A 32 5.04 0.48 -2.39
CA ALA A 32 5.74 0.14 -1.15
C ALA A 32 5.72 -1.39 -0.90
N PHE A 33 4.58 -2.04 -1.16
CA PHE A 33 4.45 -3.49 -1.02
C PHE A 33 5.30 -4.24 -2.05
N ALA A 34 5.28 -3.82 -3.31
CA ALA A 34 6.11 -4.38 -4.38
C ALA A 34 7.62 -4.27 -4.06
N GLN A 35 8.04 -3.13 -3.50
CA GLN A 35 9.41 -2.91 -3.04
C GLN A 35 9.79 -3.83 -1.89
N ALA A 36 8.87 -4.09 -0.95
CA ALA A 36 9.13 -5.00 0.18
C ALA A 36 9.35 -6.44 -0.30
N ILE A 37 8.52 -6.93 -1.22
CA ILE A 37 8.72 -8.25 -1.83
C ILE A 37 10.05 -8.32 -2.57
N ARG A 38 10.36 -7.29 -3.38
CA ARG A 38 11.62 -7.20 -4.11
C ARG A 38 12.83 -7.19 -3.19
N TYR A 39 12.74 -6.49 -2.05
CA TYR A 39 13.77 -6.44 -1.02
C TYR A 39 14.11 -7.85 -0.51
N PHE A 40 13.11 -8.55 0.03
CA PHE A 40 13.33 -9.90 0.59
C PHE A 40 13.74 -10.92 -0.47
N ARG A 41 13.23 -10.78 -1.70
CA ARG A 41 13.64 -11.62 -2.84
C ARG A 41 15.13 -11.47 -3.12
N HIS A 42 15.64 -10.23 -3.16
CA HIS A 42 17.07 -9.98 -3.39
C HIS A 42 17.94 -10.43 -2.22
N GLU A 43 17.50 -10.25 -0.98
CA GLU A 43 18.21 -10.80 0.19
C GLU A 43 18.40 -12.31 0.12
N ARG A 44 17.48 -13.02 -0.54
CA ARG A 44 17.56 -14.49 -0.75
C ARG A 44 18.27 -14.90 -2.04
N GLY A 45 18.73 -13.95 -2.84
CA GLY A 45 19.33 -14.23 -4.13
C GLY A 45 18.37 -14.92 -5.12
N LEU A 46 17.06 -14.74 -4.96
CA LEU A 46 16.06 -15.38 -5.82
C LEU A 46 15.79 -14.54 -7.07
N SER A 47 15.65 -15.18 -8.22
CA SER A 47 15.04 -14.56 -9.41
C SER A 47 13.51 -14.45 -9.24
N GLN A 48 12.85 -13.67 -10.09
CA GLN A 48 11.38 -13.63 -10.11
C GLN A 48 10.81 -15.00 -10.47
N GLU A 49 11.45 -15.71 -11.39
CA GLU A 49 11.14 -17.09 -11.78
C GLU A 49 11.21 -18.04 -10.58
N ALA A 50 12.30 -17.96 -9.81
CA ALA A 50 12.51 -18.85 -8.67
C ALA A 50 11.48 -18.58 -7.56
N LEU A 51 11.21 -17.31 -7.25
CA LEU A 51 10.19 -16.95 -6.26
C LEU A 51 8.79 -17.34 -6.72
N ALA A 52 8.45 -17.09 -7.99
CA ALA A 52 7.16 -17.45 -8.53
C ALA A 52 6.92 -18.97 -8.47
N HIS A 53 7.94 -19.76 -8.80
CA HIS A 53 7.88 -21.21 -8.71
C HIS A 53 7.69 -21.68 -7.26
N ALA A 54 8.47 -21.15 -6.32
CA ALA A 54 8.39 -21.52 -4.91
C ALA A 54 7.05 -21.12 -4.26
N ALA A 55 6.46 -19.99 -4.68
CA ALA A 55 5.16 -19.52 -4.19
C ALA A 55 3.96 -20.06 -4.98
N GLU A 56 4.18 -21.00 -5.91
CA GLU A 56 3.15 -21.58 -6.78
C GLU A 56 2.26 -20.51 -7.45
N ILE A 57 2.91 -19.49 -8.02
CA ILE A 57 2.28 -18.45 -8.82
C ILE A 57 2.90 -18.36 -10.21
N ASP A 58 2.13 -17.80 -11.13
CA ASP A 58 2.64 -17.52 -12.46
C ASP A 58 3.76 -16.45 -12.43
N ARG A 59 4.82 -16.69 -13.20
CA ARG A 59 5.97 -15.77 -13.32
C ARG A 59 5.55 -14.38 -13.79
N SER A 60 4.61 -14.29 -14.74
CA SER A 60 4.12 -12.99 -15.21
C SER A 60 3.36 -12.27 -14.09
N TYR A 61 2.58 -13.01 -13.28
CA TYR A 61 1.93 -12.46 -12.09
C TYR A 61 2.94 -11.92 -11.09
N MET A 62 4.03 -12.65 -10.80
CA MET A 62 5.12 -12.16 -9.95
C MET A 62 5.72 -10.85 -10.48
N GLY A 63 5.97 -10.76 -11.79
CA GLY A 63 6.44 -9.53 -12.42
C GLY A 63 5.45 -8.36 -12.28
N ARG A 64 4.14 -8.62 -12.40
CA ARG A 64 3.09 -7.60 -12.22
C ARG A 64 2.99 -7.12 -10.77
N ILE A 65 3.23 -8.01 -9.79
CA ILE A 65 3.32 -7.65 -8.37
C ILE A 65 4.49 -6.69 -8.15
N GLU A 66 5.71 -7.04 -8.61
CA GLU A 66 6.89 -6.18 -8.39
C GLU A 66 6.83 -4.82 -9.13
N ARG A 67 5.97 -4.69 -10.14
CA ARG A 67 5.68 -3.42 -10.83
C ARG A 67 4.47 -2.68 -10.27
N ALA A 68 3.86 -3.16 -9.19
CA ALA A 68 2.68 -2.57 -8.54
C ALA A 68 1.43 -2.46 -9.45
N GLU A 69 1.35 -3.28 -10.50
CA GLU A 69 0.26 -3.29 -11.49
C GLU A 69 -0.99 -4.03 -11.00
N ARG A 70 -0.88 -4.80 -9.92
CA ARG A 70 -1.97 -5.61 -9.38
C ARG A 70 -2.02 -5.52 -7.86
N SER A 71 -3.23 -5.57 -7.31
CA SER A 71 -3.44 -5.99 -5.93
C SER A 71 -3.22 -7.49 -5.80
N ILE A 72 -2.83 -7.91 -4.60
CA ILE A 72 -2.58 -9.29 -4.23
C ILE A 72 -3.56 -9.70 -3.12
N SER A 73 -4.04 -10.94 -3.15
CA SER A 73 -4.89 -11.49 -2.09
C SER A 73 -4.04 -11.92 -0.88
N LEU A 74 -4.65 -12.01 0.29
CA LEU A 74 -3.96 -12.45 1.51
C LEU A 74 -3.34 -13.85 1.35
N ASP A 75 -4.03 -14.79 0.73
CA ASP A 75 -3.51 -16.15 0.50
C ASP A 75 -2.20 -16.15 -0.32
N LYS A 76 -2.11 -15.25 -1.30
CA LYS A 76 -0.89 -15.10 -2.11
C LYS A 76 0.22 -14.34 -1.38
N ILE A 77 -0.12 -13.49 -0.42
CA ILE A 77 0.86 -12.91 0.50
C ILE A 77 1.46 -14.03 1.36
N GLY A 78 0.64 -14.89 1.96
CA GLY A 78 1.11 -16.03 2.76
C GLY A 78 2.03 -16.94 1.94
N ALA A 79 1.62 -17.33 0.74
CA ALA A 79 2.46 -18.16 -0.15
C ALA A 79 3.82 -17.50 -0.49
N LEU A 80 3.85 -16.18 -0.68
CA LEU A 80 5.11 -15.46 -0.89
C LEU A 80 5.96 -15.40 0.38
N CYS A 81 5.35 -15.21 1.55
CA CYS A 81 6.05 -15.24 2.83
C CYS A 81 6.68 -16.62 3.09
N ASP A 82 5.94 -17.71 2.83
CA ASP A 82 6.45 -19.08 2.94
C ASP A 82 7.62 -19.34 2.00
N ALA A 83 7.48 -18.94 0.72
CA ALA A 83 8.54 -19.07 -0.29
C ALA A 83 9.76 -18.19 0.02
N LEU A 84 9.54 -17.06 0.70
CA LEU A 84 10.57 -16.19 1.22
C LEU A 84 10.98 -16.61 2.65
N HIS A 85 10.51 -17.67 3.27
CA HIS A 85 10.90 -18.00 4.66
C HIS A 85 10.90 -16.77 5.61
N ILE A 86 9.88 -15.92 5.51
CA ILE A 86 9.63 -14.79 6.41
C ILE A 86 8.22 -14.90 6.97
N SER A 87 7.98 -14.23 8.09
CA SER A 87 6.64 -13.93 8.57
C SER A 87 6.00 -12.78 7.79
N GLU A 88 4.67 -12.72 7.80
CA GLU A 88 3.92 -11.55 7.31
C GLU A 88 4.29 -10.28 8.08
N LEU A 89 4.64 -10.41 9.38
CA LEU A 89 5.06 -9.28 10.20
C LEU A 89 6.31 -8.61 9.60
N GLU A 90 7.34 -9.38 9.28
CA GLU A 90 8.56 -8.87 8.63
C GLU A 90 8.25 -8.20 7.29
N LEU A 91 7.38 -8.82 6.50
CA LEU A 91 6.93 -8.24 5.23
C LEU A 91 6.25 -6.88 5.44
N PHE A 92 5.32 -6.79 6.38
CA PHE A 92 4.56 -5.57 6.64
C PHE A 92 5.40 -4.49 7.34
N GLN A 93 6.42 -4.87 8.11
CA GLN A 93 7.42 -3.93 8.63
C GLN A 93 8.18 -3.28 7.48
N GLN A 94 8.75 -4.07 6.56
CA GLN A 94 9.46 -3.52 5.41
C GLN A 94 8.54 -2.68 4.50
N TYR A 95 7.30 -3.13 4.30
CA TYR A 95 6.27 -2.34 3.61
C TYR A 95 6.06 -0.96 4.26
N THR A 96 5.99 -0.90 5.58
CA THR A 96 5.78 0.34 6.33
C THR A 96 6.96 1.29 6.20
N LEU A 97 8.19 0.75 6.16
CA LEU A 97 9.41 1.51 5.90
C LEU A 97 9.44 2.07 4.48
N ASN A 98 8.94 1.34 3.49
CA ASN A 98 8.91 1.81 2.11
C ASN A 98 7.81 2.87 1.84
N LEU A 99 6.90 3.09 2.78
CA LEU A 99 5.76 4.01 2.64
C LEU A 99 6.07 5.42 3.19
N HIS A 100 7.12 5.57 4.00
CA HIS A 100 7.53 6.81 4.66
C HIS A 100 8.97 7.16 4.30
#